data_AF-A0AAU6CQI0-F1
#
_entry.id   AF-A0AAU6CQI0-F1
#
_cell.length_a   1.000
_cell.length_b   1.000
_cell.length_c   1.000
_cell.angle_alpha   90.00
_cell.angle_beta   90.00
_cell.angle_gamma   90.00
#
_symmetry.space_group_name_H-M   'P 1'
#
loop_
_entity.id
_entity.type
_entity.pdbx_description
1 polymer ?
#
loop_
_entity_poly.entity_id
_entity_poly.type
_entity_poly.pdbx_seq_one_letter_code
_entity_poly.pdbx_strand_id
1 'polypeptide(L)' 'MGDNSKTHAKVDQAKGKVKETIGHAVGNERLEAEGRAEQAQADARQAGEKAKDAAKDIFHTHD' A
#
# COMPACT_ATOMS: atom_id res chain seq x y z
N MET A 1 11.52 40.67 25.29
CA MET A 1 11.20 39.63 24.29
C MET A 1 12.48 38.85 24.01
N GLY A 2 12.59 37.58 24.43
CA GLY A 2 13.86 36.87 24.25
C GLY A 2 13.91 35.37 24.55
N ASP A 3 12.80 34.68 24.80
CA ASP A 3 12.86 33.29 25.31
C ASP A 3 11.75 32.39 24.74
N ASN A 4 11.30 32.60 23.50
CA ASN A 4 10.25 31.75 22.89
C ASN A 4 10.72 30.97 21.64
N SER A 5 11.91 31.26 21.12
CA SER A 5 12.35 30.69 19.83
C SER A 5 13.08 29.35 19.96
N LYS A 6 13.87 29.16 21.03
CA LYS A 6 14.65 27.91 21.24
C LYS A 6 13.77 26.74 21.70
N THR A 7 12.66 27.03 22.37
CA THR A 7 11.69 26.01 22.82
C THR A 7 10.81 25.56 21.66
N HIS A 8 10.36 26.49 20.81
CA HIS A 8 9.56 26.19 19.63
C HIS A 8 10.27 25.23 18.67
N ALA A 9 11.55 25.51 18.34
CA ALA A 9 12.32 24.66 17.42
C ALA A 9 12.46 23.21 17.92
N LYS A 10 12.63 23.02 19.24
CA LYS A 10 12.75 21.68 19.85
C LYS A 10 11.41 20.96 19.90
N VAL A 11 10.32 21.69 20.16
CA VAL A 11 8.95 21.15 20.15
C VAL A 11 8.55 20.73 18.74
N ASP A 12 8.88 21.53 17.72
CA ASP A 12 8.61 21.20 16.31
C ASP A 12 9.42 19.99 15.84
N GLN A 13 10.71 19.87 16.23
CA GLN A 13 11.48 18.64 15.97
C GLN A 13 10.88 17.40 16.64
N ALA A 14 10.43 17.51 17.89
CA ALA A 14 9.82 16.40 18.61
C ALA A 14 8.49 15.98 17.97
N LYS A 15 7.63 16.94 17.61
CA LYS A 15 6.40 16.68 16.85
C LYS A 15 6.67 16.06 15.48
N GLY A 16 7.71 16.53 14.78
CA GLY A 16 8.15 15.99 13.50
C GLY A 16 8.51 14.52 13.60
N LYS A 17 9.40 14.16 14.55
CA LYS A 17 9.77 12.76 14.80
C LYS A 17 8.56 11.88 15.16
N VAL A 18 7.67 12.37 16.03
CA VAL A 18 6.47 11.61 16.40
C VAL A 18 5.57 11.37 15.19
N LYS A 19 5.34 12.37 14.34
CA LYS A 19 4.57 12.22 13.09
C LYS A 19 5.25 11.28 12.09
N GLU A 20 6.57 11.35 11.97
CA GLU A 20 7.34 10.48 11.09
C GLU A 20 7.26 9.03 11.56
N THR A 21 7.44 8.75 12.85
CA THR A 21 7.33 7.40 13.41
C THR A 21 5.92 6.83 13.28
N ILE A 22 4.90 7.61 13.62
CA ILE A 22 3.50 7.18 13.50
C ILE A 22 3.14 6.99 12.02
N GLY A 23 3.56 7.91 11.15
CA GLY A 23 3.33 7.83 9.71
C GLY A 23 4.05 6.65 9.05
N HIS A 24 5.24 6.32 9.52
CA HIS A 24 6.00 5.17 9.03
C HIS A 24 5.39 3.86 9.53
N ALA A 25 4.97 3.77 10.80
CA ALA A 25 4.30 2.58 11.35
C ALA A 25 2.94 2.32 10.69
N VAL A 26 2.05 3.32 10.68
CA VAL A 26 0.72 3.24 10.05
C VAL A 26 0.82 3.16 8.53
N GLY A 27 1.88 3.73 7.94
CA GLY A 27 2.18 3.61 6.51
C GLY A 27 2.57 2.19 6.14
N ASN A 28 3.44 1.54 6.93
CA ASN A 28 3.90 0.17 6.68
C ASN A 28 2.76 -0.84 6.84
N GLU A 29 1.96 -0.74 7.90
CA GLU A 29 0.82 -1.65 8.13
C GLU A 29 -0.24 -1.53 7.03
N ARG A 30 -0.56 -0.29 6.58
CA ARG A 30 -1.51 -0.08 5.48
C ARG A 30 -0.94 -0.53 4.14
N LEU A 31 0.31 -0.18 3.82
CA LEU A 31 0.97 -0.61 2.57
C LEU A 31 1.13 -2.14 2.49
N GLU A 32 1.41 -2.82 3.61
CA GLU A 32 1.50 -4.28 3.63
C GLU A 32 0.13 -4.94 3.42
N ALA A 33 -0.93 -4.38 4.04
CA ALA A 33 -2.29 -4.85 3.86
C ALA A 33 -2.79 -4.64 2.41
N GLU A 34 -2.55 -3.45 1.85
CA GLU A 34 -2.87 -3.13 0.45
C GLU A 34 -2.07 -4.01 -0.50
N GLY A 35 -0.76 -4.19 -0.27
CA GLY A 35 0.10 -5.03 -1.09
C GLY A 35 -0.34 -6.50 -1.10
N ARG A 36 -0.74 -7.07 0.05
CA ARG A 36 -1.28 -8.44 0.09
C ARG A 36 -2.65 -8.57 -0.59
N ALA A 37 -3.53 -7.59 -0.44
CA ALA A 37 -4.82 -7.59 -1.11
C ALA A 37 -4.66 -7.48 -2.64
N GLU A 38 -3.73 -6.64 -3.09
CA GLU A 38 -3.43 -6.43 -4.51
C GLU A 38 -2.77 -7.67 -5.13
N GLN A 39 -1.84 -8.32 -4.42
CA GLN A 39 -1.29 -9.63 -4.83
C GLN A 39 -2.36 -10.69 -4.96
N ALA A 40 -3.25 -10.83 -3.97
CA ALA A 40 -4.34 -11.80 -4.02
C ALA A 40 -5.31 -11.53 -5.18
N GLN A 41 -5.61 -10.25 -5.45
CA GLN A 41 -6.46 -9.87 -6.57
C GLN A 41 -5.77 -10.15 -7.92
N ALA A 42 -4.47 -9.88 -8.03
CA ALA A 42 -3.70 -10.16 -9.23
C ALA A 42 -3.66 -11.66 -9.54
N ASP A 43 -3.40 -12.51 -8.53
CA ASP A 43 -3.38 -13.96 -8.68
C ASP A 43 -4.75 -14.50 -9.13
N ALA A 44 -5.83 -14.02 -8.50
CA ALA A 44 -7.20 -14.37 -8.86
C ALA A 44 -7.56 -13.94 -10.30
N ARG A 45 -7.15 -12.74 -10.73
CA ARG A 45 -7.33 -12.30 -12.12
C ARG A 45 -6.57 -13.19 -13.08
N GLN A 46 -5.31 -13.50 -12.79
CA GLN A 46 -4.47 -14.30 -13.69
C GLN A 46 -5.01 -15.73 -13.83
N ALA A 47 -5.49 -16.34 -12.75
CA ALA A 47 -6.15 -17.63 -12.77
C ALA A 47 -7.48 -17.58 -13.56
N GLY A 48 -8.28 -16.53 -13.36
CA GLY A 48 -9.54 -16.33 -14.08
C GLY A 48 -9.34 -16.08 -15.57
N GLU A 49 -8.32 -15.32 -15.95
CA GLU A 49 -7.94 -15.07 -17.35
C GLU A 49 -7.48 -16.36 -18.02
N LYS A 50 -6.59 -17.15 -17.38
CA LYS A 50 -6.17 -18.46 -17.93
C LYS A 50 -7.35 -19.41 -18.11
N ALA A 51 -8.29 -19.45 -17.15
CA ALA A 51 -9.48 -20.29 -17.26
C ALA A 51 -10.40 -19.85 -18.40
N LYS A 52 -10.59 -18.53 -18.58
CA LYS A 52 -11.36 -17.96 -19.69
C LYS A 52 -10.67 -18.20 -21.04
N ASP A 53 -9.37 -18.05 -21.11
CA ASP A 53 -8.58 -18.23 -22.31
C ASP A 53 -8.62 -19.71 -22.75
N ALA A 54 -8.38 -20.65 -21.83
CA ALA A 54 -8.52 -22.07 -22.10
C ALA A 54 -9.96 -22.46 -22.51
N ALA A 55 -10.98 -21.90 -21.85
CA ALA A 55 -12.36 -22.12 -22.27
C ALA A 55 -12.59 -21.59 -23.68
N LYS A 56 -12.16 -20.36 -23.98
CA LYS A 56 -12.32 -19.74 -25.29
C LYS A 56 -11.58 -20.52 -26.38
N ASP A 57 -10.38 -21.04 -26.11
CA ASP A 57 -9.58 -21.84 -27.03
C ASP A 57 -10.28 -23.17 -27.39
N ILE A 58 -10.85 -23.85 -26.39
CA ILE A 58 -11.64 -25.07 -26.57
C ILE A 58 -12.93 -24.79 -27.37
N PHE A 59 -13.61 -23.68 -27.09
CA PHE A 59 -14.84 -23.29 -27.79
C PHE A 59 -14.58 -22.78 -29.22
N HIS A 60 -13.40 -22.21 -29.50
CA HIS A 60 -13.04 -21.66 -30.81
C HIS A 60 -12.45 -22.72 -31.75
N THR A 61 -11.81 -23.76 -31.22
CA THR A 61 -11.25 -24.89 -32.00
C THR A 61 -12.31 -25.74 -32.74
N HIS A 62 -13.60 -25.50 -32.54
CA HIS A 62 -14.70 -26.29 -33.11
C HIS A 62 -15.63 -25.51 -34.08
N ASP A 63 -15.24 -24.30 -34.53
CA ASP A 63 -15.85 -23.58 -35.67
C ASP A 63 -14.97 -23.72 -36.91
#